data_AF-A0A927TYJ9-F1
#
_entry.id   AF-A0A927TYJ9-F1
#
_cell.length_a   1.000
_cell.length_b   1.000
_cell.length_c   1.000
_cell.angle_alpha   90.00
_cell.angle_beta   90.00
_cell.angle_gamma   90.00
#
_symmetry.space_group_name_H-M   'P 1'
#
loop_
_entity.id
_entity.type
_entity.pdbx_description
1 polymer ?
#
loop_
_entity_poly.entity_id
_entity_poly.type
_entity_poly.pdbx_seq_one_letter_code
_entity_poly.pdbx_strand_id
1 'polypeptide(L)'
;MKQIKHIALILLLVIVFTACGKEEHEQAQTVEVKWANHREEINGRNQPCYFTELDGVRYVVQSGAFDESKATKRVNDLNQVIRYGSKIFSDKKENAVVYLGFSTGEQQIPLDSELTAEGIFNVMESVYPVNCGEQYGLFYLYAVNQDLIKKDETDQNELKRSFDDCENLYLLDFCSPMVETVYMAEKEAELCQYAVKSFANWYVEKYSFEDYETLCRDIKECDKTKLVALKNDWLEYIGCKNEYEEFCKAFFVPNTYRAHDSKIGMTERYELPENDAIWVWDDRDVKQLGYKEMMEQYKEIEPLRRKDFANVREFLEDWLPPKIGKPYMITQFVQGENGDNSDEAIEGRTVSLDNCIYLYHDWEKVKYSLLHEYVHYLTMGEGKILPIDNHNFPEFFAVWIAEIEEPGEMRAEYFQKRCEDEAVRQGYQETGIWDGENNRPFVNYTDLELMEYEYSNGMIKKNLSLASMVKNPITYPIRGCIAKYVYDTYGMDKLVEWAQSDGEPDEILGITFKQLQEGTWEWIQNELERVRRKTK
;
A
#
# COMPACT_ATOMS: atom_id res chain seq x y z
N MET A 1 7.91 34.26 63.51
CA MET A 1 6.82 33.42 62.95
C MET A 1 6.65 33.47 61.42
N LYS A 2 6.96 34.56 60.70
CA LYS A 2 6.86 34.60 59.22
C LYS A 2 7.92 33.78 58.46
N GLN A 3 9.14 33.64 59.00
CA GLN A 3 10.23 32.88 58.36
C GLN A 3 10.02 31.35 58.38
N ILE A 4 9.39 30.81 59.44
CA ILE A 4 9.11 29.36 59.54
C ILE A 4 8.09 28.92 58.47
N LYS A 5 7.15 29.80 58.09
CA LYS A 5 6.18 29.52 57.03
C LYS A 5 6.79 29.47 55.62
N HIS A 6 7.85 30.25 55.36
CA HIS A 6 8.52 30.23 54.06
C HIS A 6 9.42 29.00 53.91
N ILE A 7 10.10 28.59 54.99
CA ILE A 7 10.92 27.37 55.00
C ILE A 7 10.04 26.13 54.84
N ALA A 8 8.88 26.08 55.50
CA ALA A 8 7.93 24.97 55.34
C ALA A 8 7.35 24.89 53.91
N LEU A 9 7.06 26.03 53.28
CA LEU A 9 6.56 26.08 51.91
C LEU A 9 7.62 25.63 50.88
N ILE A 10 8.89 26.02 51.08
CA ILE A 10 10.01 25.59 50.24
C ILE A 10 10.28 24.09 50.42
N LEU A 11 10.23 23.57 51.65
CA LEU A 11 10.34 22.13 51.90
C LEU A 11 9.18 21.35 51.30
N LEU A 12 7.95 21.88 51.35
CA LEU A 12 6.80 21.24 50.71
C LEU A 12 6.93 21.24 49.18
N LEU A 13 7.40 22.34 48.59
CA LEU A 13 7.68 22.41 47.15
C LEU A 13 8.81 21.46 46.75
N VAL A 14 9.90 21.35 47.51
CA VAL A 14 10.98 20.39 47.23
C VAL A 14 10.49 18.95 47.37
N ILE A 15 9.62 18.65 48.35
CA ILE A 15 9.01 17.32 48.51
C ILE A 15 8.02 17.03 47.38
N VAL A 16 7.23 18.00 46.91
CA VAL A 16 6.33 17.83 45.76
C VAL A 16 7.11 17.70 44.45
N PHE A 17 8.21 18.45 44.25
CA PHE A 17 9.10 18.30 43.10
C PHE A 17 9.90 16.97 43.13
N THR A 18 10.20 16.43 44.32
CA THR A 18 10.84 15.10 44.44
C THR A 18 9.85 13.94 44.42
N ALA A 19 8.58 14.18 44.73
CA ALA A 19 7.50 13.19 44.66
C ALA A 19 6.80 13.16 43.29
N CYS A 20 6.85 14.24 42.51
CA CYS A 20 6.38 14.28 41.11
C CYS A 20 7.50 14.04 40.07
N GLY A 21 8.76 13.88 40.51
CA GLY A 21 9.93 13.70 39.64
C GLY A 21 10.62 12.34 39.79
N LYS A 22 9.95 11.36 40.38
CA LYS A 22 10.43 9.98 40.45
C LYS A 22 9.29 9.04 40.10
N GLU A 23 9.15 8.76 38.81
CA GLU A 23 8.87 7.37 38.46
C GLU A 23 9.88 6.52 39.23
N GLU A 24 9.41 5.47 39.90
CA GLU A 24 10.31 4.48 40.48
C GLU A 24 11.20 4.00 39.34
N HIS A 25 12.47 4.40 39.35
CA HIS A 25 13.51 3.68 38.62
C HIS A 25 13.42 2.23 39.11
N GLU A 26 12.72 1.40 38.35
CA GLU A 26 12.72 -0.05 38.50
C GLU A 26 14.18 -0.43 38.27
N GLN A 27 14.97 -0.53 39.35
CA GLN A 27 16.39 -0.86 39.25
C GLN A 27 16.49 -2.12 38.40
N ALA A 28 17.18 -2.00 37.25
CA ALA A 28 17.33 -3.08 36.30
C ALA A 28 17.73 -4.36 37.05
N GLN A 29 16.80 -5.31 37.15
CA GLN A 29 17.12 -6.62 37.73
C GLN A 29 18.07 -7.30 36.78
N THR A 30 19.36 -7.26 37.09
CA THR A 30 20.37 -8.05 36.38
C THR A 30 20.06 -9.52 36.60
N VAL A 31 19.68 -10.22 35.54
CA VAL A 31 19.41 -11.65 35.59
C VAL A 31 20.70 -12.41 35.31
N GLU A 32 20.90 -13.53 36.00
CA GLU A 32 21.98 -14.46 35.66
C GLU A 32 21.71 -15.06 34.28
N VAL A 33 22.60 -14.79 33.32
CA VAL A 33 22.49 -15.29 31.94
C VAL A 33 23.36 -16.53 31.80
N LYS A 34 22.75 -17.63 31.36
CA LYS A 34 23.47 -18.89 31.09
C LYS A 34 23.61 -19.10 29.59
N TRP A 35 24.84 -19.27 29.14
CA TRP A 35 25.18 -19.44 27.74
C TRP A 35 25.36 -20.92 27.40
N ALA A 36 24.78 -21.34 26.29
CA ALA A 36 24.94 -22.68 25.73
C ALA A 36 25.60 -22.59 24.35
N ASN A 37 26.44 -23.58 24.04
CA ASN A 37 27.03 -23.73 22.71
C ASN A 37 26.00 -24.29 21.73
N HIS A 38 25.94 -23.73 20.53
CA HIS A 38 25.04 -24.15 19.47
C HIS A 38 25.66 -23.95 18.08
N ARG A 39 25.02 -24.49 17.06
CA ARG A 39 25.31 -24.16 15.66
C ARG A 39 24.05 -23.60 15.04
N GLU A 40 24.09 -22.34 14.64
CA GLU A 40 22.97 -21.66 13.99
C GLU A 40 23.23 -21.56 12.49
N GLU A 41 22.18 -21.75 11.69
CA GLU A 41 22.24 -21.42 10.27
C GLU A 41 22.03 -19.91 10.10
N ILE A 42 23.09 -19.22 9.68
CA ILE A 42 23.10 -17.77 9.49
C ILE A 42 23.56 -17.50 8.06
N ASN A 43 22.71 -16.86 7.27
CA ASN A 43 22.92 -16.59 5.84
C ASN A 43 23.25 -17.87 5.03
N GLY A 44 22.50 -18.96 5.28
CA GLY A 44 22.69 -20.25 4.61
C GLY A 44 23.95 -21.02 5.02
N ARG A 45 24.62 -20.59 6.11
CA ARG A 45 25.83 -21.24 6.63
C ARG A 45 25.66 -21.61 8.10
N ASN A 46 25.94 -22.86 8.43
CA ASN A 46 25.99 -23.31 9.82
C ASN A 46 27.26 -22.80 10.52
N GLN A 47 27.10 -21.86 11.44
CA GLN A 47 28.19 -21.22 12.20
C GLN A 47 28.14 -21.61 13.68
N PRO A 48 29.30 -21.80 14.35
CA PRO A 48 29.33 -21.97 15.81
C PRO A 48 28.91 -20.66 16.49
N CYS A 49 27.98 -20.77 17.44
CA CYS A 49 27.43 -19.66 18.20
C CYS A 49 27.27 -20.02 19.67
N TYR A 50 27.16 -18.98 20.50
CA TYR A 50 26.61 -19.10 21.85
C TYR A 50 25.19 -18.55 21.84
N PHE A 51 24.29 -19.17 22.58
CA PHE A 51 22.94 -18.64 22.74
C PHE A 51 22.48 -18.69 24.19
N THR A 52 21.50 -17.86 24.49
CA THR A 52 20.75 -17.86 25.74
C THR A 52 19.30 -17.50 25.45
N GLU A 53 18.39 -17.84 26.35
CA GLU A 53 16.98 -17.48 26.25
C GLU A 53 16.55 -16.75 27.51
N LEU A 54 15.94 -15.59 27.33
CA LEU A 54 15.43 -14.77 28.43
C LEU A 54 14.08 -14.18 28.03
N ASP A 55 13.09 -14.31 28.92
CA ASP A 55 11.72 -13.84 28.72
C ASP A 55 11.11 -14.25 27.36
N GLY A 56 11.48 -15.45 26.89
CA GLY A 56 11.04 -16.04 25.62
C GLY A 56 11.65 -15.39 24.37
N VAL A 57 12.76 -14.65 24.49
CA VAL A 57 13.59 -14.18 23.37
C VAL A 57 14.89 -14.95 23.38
N ARG A 58 15.29 -15.45 22.21
CA ARG A 58 16.55 -16.15 22.01
C ARG A 58 17.62 -15.15 21.56
N TYR A 59 18.70 -15.03 22.32
CA TYR A 59 19.84 -14.19 21.93
C TYR A 59 20.95 -15.08 21.41
N VAL A 60 21.46 -14.77 20.22
CA VAL A 60 22.53 -15.53 19.56
C VAL A 60 23.75 -14.62 19.41
N VAL A 61 24.92 -15.13 19.80
CA VAL A 61 26.21 -14.44 19.68
C VAL A 61 27.15 -15.29 18.85
N GLN A 62 27.84 -14.67 17.89
CA GLN A 62 28.84 -15.38 17.09
C GLN A 62 30.01 -15.83 17.99
N SER A 63 30.43 -17.10 17.90
CA SER A 63 31.51 -17.61 18.78
C SER A 63 32.83 -16.84 18.66
N GLY A 64 33.12 -16.24 17.50
CA GLY A 64 34.32 -15.43 17.28
C GLY A 64 34.29 -14.05 17.98
N ALA A 65 33.12 -13.57 18.36
CA ALA A 65 32.88 -12.29 19.04
C ALA A 65 32.42 -12.45 20.49
N PHE A 66 32.39 -13.69 21.01
CA PHE A 66 31.81 -13.98 22.31
C PHE A 66 32.73 -13.57 23.47
N ASP A 67 32.34 -12.51 24.16
CA ASP A 67 32.79 -12.14 25.49
C ASP A 67 31.58 -12.25 26.44
N GLU A 68 31.62 -13.23 27.34
CA GLU A 68 30.49 -13.54 28.23
C GLU A 68 30.04 -12.34 29.06
N SER A 69 30.97 -11.51 29.54
CA SER A 69 30.63 -10.35 30.36
C SER A 69 29.93 -9.29 29.54
N LYS A 70 30.42 -9.00 28.32
CA LYS A 70 29.82 -8.00 27.43
C LYS A 70 28.48 -8.47 26.88
N ALA A 71 28.40 -9.73 26.46
CA ALA A 71 27.17 -10.34 25.97
C ALA A 71 26.09 -10.38 27.06
N THR A 72 26.46 -10.77 28.28
CA THR A 72 25.52 -10.77 29.42
C THR A 72 25.03 -9.36 29.75
N LYS A 73 25.91 -8.36 29.74
CA LYS A 73 25.48 -6.96 29.92
C LYS A 73 24.50 -6.55 28.81
N ARG A 74 24.85 -6.78 27.55
CA ARG A 74 24.01 -6.41 26.40
C ARG A 74 22.63 -7.08 26.43
N VAL A 75 22.58 -8.37 26.79
CA VAL A 75 21.33 -9.10 26.95
C VAL A 75 20.47 -8.47 28.04
N ASN A 76 21.04 -8.11 29.19
CA ASN A 76 20.30 -7.45 30.26
C ASN A 76 19.79 -6.07 29.84
N ASP A 77 20.62 -5.24 29.18
CA ASP A 77 20.24 -3.91 28.69
C ASP A 77 19.05 -4.01 27.71
N LEU A 78 19.12 -4.92 26.73
CA LEU A 78 18.05 -5.14 25.75
C LEU A 78 16.79 -5.75 26.38
N ASN A 79 16.96 -6.70 27.31
CA ASN A 79 15.84 -7.36 27.95
C ASN A 79 15.04 -6.41 28.85
N GLN A 80 15.68 -5.37 29.41
CA GLN A 80 14.97 -4.31 30.11
C GLN A 80 14.00 -3.56 29.19
N VAL A 81 14.39 -3.26 27.95
CA VAL A 81 13.51 -2.63 26.96
C VAL A 81 12.42 -3.60 26.50
N ILE A 82 12.75 -4.88 26.28
CA ILE A 82 11.77 -5.91 25.91
C ILE A 82 10.69 -6.10 26.98
N ARG A 83 11.07 -6.09 28.26
CA ARG A 83 10.13 -6.13 29.39
C ARG A 83 9.21 -4.92 29.40
N TYR A 84 9.74 -3.73 29.13
CA TYR A 84 8.91 -2.54 28.99
C TYR A 84 7.93 -2.67 27.81
N GLY A 85 8.39 -3.13 26.65
CA GLY A 85 7.54 -3.42 25.50
C GLY A 85 6.39 -4.38 25.84
N SER A 86 6.61 -5.39 26.68
CA SER A 86 5.56 -6.34 27.10
C SER A 86 4.44 -5.72 27.92
N LYS A 87 4.68 -4.55 28.54
CA LYS A 87 3.65 -3.80 29.29
C LYS A 87 2.70 -3.06 28.33
N ILE A 88 3.16 -2.78 27.11
CA ILE A 88 2.48 -1.93 26.13
C ILE A 88 1.86 -2.78 25.01
N PHE A 89 2.61 -3.76 24.51
CA PHE A 89 2.23 -4.60 23.38
C PHE A 89 1.90 -6.01 23.88
N SER A 90 0.67 -6.46 23.63
CA SER A 90 0.19 -7.78 24.04
C SER A 90 0.71 -8.92 23.16
N ASP A 91 1.03 -8.61 21.90
CA ASP A 91 1.30 -9.60 20.88
C ASP A 91 2.82 -9.73 20.70
N LYS A 92 3.39 -10.85 21.15
CA LYS A 92 4.81 -11.15 20.96
C LYS A 92 5.01 -12.08 19.77
N LYS A 93 6.02 -11.81 18.93
CA LYS A 93 6.39 -12.69 17.82
C LYS A 93 6.87 -14.05 18.35
N GLU A 94 6.35 -15.13 17.79
CA GLU A 94 6.80 -16.49 18.12
C GLU A 94 8.27 -16.67 17.72
N ASN A 95 9.05 -17.32 18.58
CA ASN A 95 10.47 -17.62 18.32
C ASN A 95 11.33 -16.38 18.01
N ALA A 96 11.07 -15.24 18.67
CA ALA A 96 11.87 -14.03 18.50
C ALA A 96 13.37 -14.31 18.75
N VAL A 97 14.22 -13.98 17.78
CA VAL A 97 15.68 -14.14 17.84
C VAL A 97 16.36 -12.78 17.70
N VAL A 98 17.35 -12.49 18.54
CA VAL A 98 18.19 -11.29 18.49
C VAL A 98 19.64 -11.70 18.27
N TYR A 99 20.26 -11.16 17.22
CA TYR A 99 21.65 -11.47 16.86
C TYR A 99 22.61 -10.38 17.38
N LEU A 100 23.62 -10.80 18.12
CA LEU A 100 24.62 -9.92 18.75
C LEU A 100 26.01 -10.16 18.15
N GLY A 101 26.68 -9.09 17.72
CA GLY A 101 28.09 -9.12 17.31
C GLY A 101 28.40 -9.84 15.98
N PHE A 102 27.43 -9.98 15.08
CA PHE A 102 27.64 -10.48 13.72
C PHE A 102 28.06 -9.36 12.77
N SER A 103 28.82 -9.69 11.71
CA SER A 103 29.35 -8.72 10.75
C SER A 103 28.60 -8.67 9.40
N THR A 104 27.60 -9.53 9.18
CA THR A 104 26.78 -9.57 7.95
C THR A 104 25.33 -10.02 8.23
N GLY A 105 24.33 -9.31 7.69
CA GLY A 105 22.87 -9.58 7.85
C GLY A 105 22.08 -8.43 8.48
N GLU A 106 20.75 -8.42 8.31
CA GLU A 106 19.82 -7.48 8.98
C GLU A 106 19.74 -7.77 10.49
N GLN A 107 19.48 -6.74 11.32
CA GLN A 107 19.32 -6.83 12.79
C GLN A 107 20.59 -7.19 13.59
N GLN A 108 21.68 -6.45 13.37
CA GLN A 108 22.92 -6.60 14.14
C GLN A 108 22.97 -5.64 15.33
N ILE A 109 23.16 -6.16 16.54
CA ILE A 109 23.47 -5.33 17.71
C ILE A 109 24.95 -5.49 18.08
N PRO A 110 25.76 -4.43 17.99
CA PRO A 110 27.18 -4.50 18.32
C PRO A 110 27.38 -4.78 19.82
N LEU A 111 28.31 -5.68 20.13
CA LEU A 111 28.68 -5.98 21.52
C LEU A 111 29.58 -4.88 22.13
N ASP A 112 30.41 -4.27 21.29
CA ASP A 112 31.53 -3.41 21.70
C ASP A 112 31.27 -1.90 21.57
N SER A 113 30.18 -1.47 20.93
CA SER A 113 29.82 -0.06 20.78
C SER A 113 28.59 0.30 21.62
N GLU A 114 28.35 1.60 21.78
CA GLU A 114 27.14 2.12 22.44
C GLU A 114 25.88 1.63 21.72
N LEU A 115 24.80 1.41 22.49
CA LEU A 115 23.47 1.18 21.91
C LEU A 115 23.02 2.46 21.20
N THR A 116 22.30 2.29 20.10
CA THR A 116 21.66 3.37 19.37
C THR A 116 20.14 3.21 19.43
N ALA A 117 19.41 4.30 19.18
CA ALA A 117 17.96 4.27 19.10
C ALA A 117 17.47 3.28 18.02
N GLU A 118 18.13 3.27 16.86
CA GLU A 118 17.88 2.31 15.77
C GLU A 118 18.12 0.87 16.21
N GLY A 119 19.26 0.57 16.86
CA GLY A 119 19.53 -0.77 17.37
C GLY A 119 18.47 -1.25 18.37
N ILE A 120 17.96 -0.36 19.21
CA ILE A 120 16.87 -0.69 20.12
C ILE A 120 15.58 -0.96 19.36
N PHE A 121 15.22 -0.09 18.41
CA PHE A 121 13.99 -0.25 17.63
C PHE A 121 14.01 -1.57 16.83
N ASN A 122 15.12 -1.89 16.15
CA ASN A 122 15.28 -3.14 15.41
C ASN A 122 15.08 -4.37 16.30
N VAL A 123 15.57 -4.33 17.56
CA VAL A 123 15.31 -5.40 18.54
C VAL A 123 13.83 -5.48 18.88
N MET A 124 13.16 -4.35 19.07
CA MET A 124 11.73 -4.32 19.36
C MET A 124 10.90 -4.86 18.20
N GLU A 125 11.27 -4.57 16.95
CA GLU A 125 10.63 -5.13 15.76
C GLU A 125 10.84 -6.65 15.65
N SER A 126 11.99 -7.20 16.05
CA SER A 126 12.19 -8.66 16.10
C SER A 126 11.28 -9.35 17.12
N VAL A 127 10.81 -8.62 18.14
CA VAL A 127 10.09 -9.19 19.30
C VAL A 127 8.60 -8.88 19.29
N TYR A 128 8.20 -7.70 18.84
CA TYR A 128 6.82 -7.19 18.85
C TYR A 128 6.43 -6.69 17.44
N PRO A 129 5.13 -6.63 17.11
CA PRO A 129 4.65 -6.03 15.87
C PRO A 129 4.65 -4.50 15.94
N VAL A 130 5.75 -3.93 16.42
CA VAL A 130 5.97 -2.47 16.39
C VAL A 130 6.45 -2.09 15.00
N ASN A 131 5.93 -0.99 14.47
CA ASN A 131 6.07 -0.69 13.04
C ASN A 131 5.71 0.76 12.68
N CYS A 132 5.92 1.71 13.60
CA CYS A 132 5.73 3.12 13.31
C CYS A 132 6.73 4.02 14.05
N GLY A 133 6.92 5.22 13.52
CA GLY A 133 7.74 6.29 14.07
C GLY A 133 7.33 6.71 15.48
N GLU A 134 6.04 6.80 15.83
CA GLU A 134 5.67 7.11 17.22
C GLU A 134 6.22 6.08 18.22
N GLN A 135 6.20 4.79 17.86
CA GLN A 135 6.77 3.73 18.69
C GLN A 135 8.29 3.79 18.73
N TYR A 136 8.95 4.18 17.63
CA TYR A 136 10.40 4.49 17.63
C TYR A 136 10.72 5.59 18.65
N GLY A 137 9.94 6.68 18.64
CA GLY A 137 10.08 7.77 19.61
C GLY A 137 9.90 7.32 21.06
N LEU A 138 8.95 6.41 21.31
CA LEU A 138 8.68 5.88 22.65
C LEU A 138 9.88 5.10 23.20
N PHE A 139 10.43 4.19 22.38
CA PHE A 139 11.59 3.40 22.80
C PHE A 139 12.86 4.22 22.90
N TYR A 140 13.02 5.25 22.06
CA TYR A 140 14.10 6.23 22.21
C TYR A 140 14.02 6.93 23.59
N LEU A 141 12.86 7.50 23.94
CA LEU A 141 12.68 8.19 25.22
C LEU A 141 12.89 7.26 26.41
N TYR A 142 12.33 6.05 26.35
CA TYR A 142 12.54 5.05 27.40
C TYR A 142 14.02 4.72 27.57
N ALA A 143 14.74 4.46 26.48
CA ALA A 143 16.16 4.11 26.53
C ALA A 143 17.04 5.25 27.06
N VAL A 144 16.72 6.50 26.72
CA VAL A 144 17.40 7.69 27.28
C VAL A 144 17.14 7.78 28.79
N ASN A 145 15.88 7.62 29.22
CA ASN A 145 15.50 7.71 30.65
C ASN A 145 16.12 6.60 31.50
N GLN A 146 16.49 5.47 30.89
CA GLN A 146 17.17 4.34 31.55
C GLN A 146 18.69 4.36 31.39
N ASP A 147 19.28 5.45 30.88
CA ASP A 147 20.72 5.60 30.65
C ASP A 147 21.31 4.50 29.73
N LEU A 148 20.48 3.89 28.86
CA LEU A 148 20.92 2.84 27.91
C LEU A 148 21.55 3.43 26.65
N ILE A 149 21.05 4.60 26.23
CA ILE A 149 21.58 5.38 25.12
C ILE A 149 21.77 6.84 25.57
N LYS A 150 22.64 7.57 24.88
CA LYS A 150 22.76 9.02 25.09
C LYS A 150 21.58 9.73 24.43
N LYS A 151 21.14 10.84 25.04
CA LYS A 151 20.21 11.76 24.39
C LYS A 151 20.91 12.39 23.19
N ASP A 152 20.32 12.25 22.01
CA ASP A 152 20.79 12.94 20.83
C ASP A 152 20.43 14.42 20.94
N GLU A 153 21.39 15.32 20.68
CA GLU A 153 21.09 16.75 20.61
C GLU A 153 20.35 17.04 19.30
N THR A 154 19.13 17.57 19.42
CA THR A 154 18.34 17.98 18.27
C THR A 154 18.60 19.45 17.88
N ASP A 155 19.27 19.70 16.75
CA ASP A 155 19.34 20.96 16.03
C ASP A 155 17.98 21.28 15.42
N GLN A 156 17.17 21.96 16.22
CA GLN A 156 15.87 22.47 15.78
C GLN A 156 15.98 23.38 14.55
N ASN A 157 17.12 24.03 14.28
CA ASN A 157 17.27 24.86 13.09
C ASN A 157 17.43 24.03 11.81
N GLU A 158 18.00 22.83 11.90
CA GLU A 158 18.04 21.88 10.79
C GLU A 158 16.62 21.39 10.47
N LEU A 159 15.89 20.89 11.48
CA LEU A 159 14.49 20.47 11.31
C LEU A 159 13.61 21.57 10.73
N LYS A 160 13.74 22.79 11.27
CA LYS A 160 13.02 23.96 10.77
C LYS A 160 13.32 24.23 9.30
N ARG A 161 14.60 24.22 8.90
CA ARG A 161 15.00 24.43 7.51
C ARG A 161 14.44 23.35 6.60
N SER A 162 14.45 22.10 7.04
CA SER A 162 13.95 20.96 6.25
C SER A 162 12.43 20.99 6.07
N PHE A 163 11.65 21.36 7.10
CA PHE A 163 10.18 21.39 7.01
C PHE A 163 9.59 22.74 6.55
N ASP A 164 10.39 23.80 6.50
CA ASP A 164 10.06 25.00 5.72
C ASP A 164 10.02 24.70 4.20
N ASP A 165 10.55 23.55 3.76
CA ASP A 165 10.30 22.96 2.45
C ASP A 165 9.10 22.01 2.51
N CYS A 166 8.02 22.35 1.78
CA CYS A 166 6.80 21.55 1.76
C CYS A 166 7.04 20.12 1.27
N GLU A 167 8.07 19.90 0.45
CA GLU A 167 8.40 18.59 -0.12
C GLU A 167 8.84 17.55 0.90
N ASN A 168 9.21 17.97 2.12
CA ASN A 168 9.66 17.10 3.21
C ASN A 168 8.58 16.87 4.29
N LEU A 169 7.45 17.59 4.26
CA LEU A 169 6.42 17.46 5.29
C LEU A 169 5.81 16.06 5.34
N TYR A 170 5.88 15.29 4.24
CA TYR A 170 5.45 13.89 4.21
C TYR A 170 6.22 12.99 5.19
N LEU A 171 7.45 13.37 5.57
CA LEU A 171 8.24 12.63 6.57
C LEU A 171 7.60 12.68 7.97
N LEU A 172 6.57 13.50 8.17
CA LEU A 172 5.78 13.55 9.40
C LEU A 172 4.65 12.51 9.45
N ASP A 173 4.51 11.66 8.43
CA ASP A 173 3.65 10.45 8.43
C ASP A 173 4.24 9.35 9.34
N PHE A 174 4.65 9.69 10.56
CA PHE A 174 5.27 8.77 11.52
C PHE A 174 4.43 7.51 11.80
N CYS A 175 3.11 7.49 11.55
CA CYS A 175 2.28 6.30 11.75
C CYS A 175 2.57 5.15 10.77
N SER A 176 3.43 5.40 9.80
CA SER A 176 3.97 4.45 8.83
C SER A 176 5.35 3.95 9.31
N PRO A 177 5.83 2.74 8.96
CA PRO A 177 7.18 2.24 9.30
C PRO A 177 8.33 3.01 8.61
N MET A 178 8.03 4.17 8.04
CA MET A 178 8.88 5.08 7.29
C MET A 178 9.94 5.82 8.10
N VAL A 179 10.59 5.13 9.03
CA VAL A 179 11.80 5.64 9.71
C VAL A 179 13.05 4.93 9.21
N GLU A 180 12.90 3.96 8.32
CA GLU A 180 13.96 3.08 7.84
C GLU A 180 14.39 3.40 6.40
N THR A 181 15.66 3.13 6.10
CA THR A 181 16.28 3.35 4.79
C THR A 181 15.77 2.42 3.69
N VAL A 182 14.97 1.40 4.04
CA VAL A 182 14.32 0.52 3.06
C VAL A 182 13.11 1.18 2.38
N TYR A 183 12.58 2.27 2.92
CA TYR A 183 11.39 2.96 2.38
C TYR A 183 11.69 4.32 1.74
N MET A 184 12.89 4.87 1.96
CA MET A 184 13.29 6.22 1.52
C MET A 184 14.82 6.38 1.49
N ALA A 185 15.31 7.49 0.94
CA ALA A 185 16.75 7.73 0.92
C ALA A 185 17.33 7.88 2.35
N GLU A 186 18.61 7.51 2.52
CA GLU A 186 19.29 7.51 3.83
C GLU A 186 19.13 8.84 4.58
N LYS A 187 19.31 9.97 3.91
CA LYS A 187 19.14 11.31 4.50
C LYS A 187 17.72 11.61 4.94
N GLU A 188 16.73 11.10 4.21
CA GLU A 188 15.31 11.28 4.54
C GLU A 188 14.96 10.44 5.76
N ALA A 189 15.47 9.20 5.84
CA ALA A 189 15.30 8.33 7.00
C ALA A 189 15.96 8.95 8.25
N GLU A 190 17.20 9.45 8.13
CA GLU A 190 17.88 10.17 9.22
C GLU A 190 17.08 11.39 9.68
N LEU A 191 16.58 12.20 8.75
CA LEU A 191 15.74 13.36 9.05
C LEU A 191 14.43 12.96 9.73
N CYS A 192 13.78 11.89 9.26
CA CYS A 192 12.54 11.36 9.84
C CYS A 192 12.78 10.87 11.27
N GLN A 193 13.80 10.04 11.50
CA GLN A 193 14.20 9.59 12.84
C GLN A 193 14.48 10.78 13.76
N TYR A 194 15.13 11.82 13.24
CA TYR A 194 15.42 13.02 14.01
C TYR A 194 14.16 13.81 14.38
N ALA A 195 13.25 13.96 13.43
CA ALA A 195 11.95 14.60 13.63
C ALA A 195 11.12 13.84 14.66
N VAL A 196 11.08 12.50 14.59
CA VAL A 196 10.39 11.63 15.56
C VAL A 196 10.94 11.85 16.97
N LYS A 197 12.27 11.79 17.15
CA LYS A 197 12.89 12.01 18.48
C LYS A 197 12.57 13.40 19.03
N SER A 198 12.62 14.43 18.17
CA SER A 198 12.32 15.81 18.53
C SER A 198 10.85 15.99 18.95
N PHE A 199 9.92 15.45 18.15
CA PHE A 199 8.50 15.46 18.45
C PHE A 199 8.19 14.72 19.75
N ALA A 200 8.79 13.54 19.97
CA ALA A 200 8.60 12.75 21.19
C ALA A 200 9.07 13.50 22.43
N ASN A 201 10.27 14.12 22.39
CA ASN A 201 10.76 14.96 23.49
C ASN A 201 9.80 16.12 23.78
N TRP A 202 9.41 16.86 22.75
CA TRP A 202 8.48 17.99 22.89
C TRP A 202 7.14 17.54 23.48
N TYR A 203 6.61 16.41 23.03
CA TYR A 203 5.34 15.89 23.52
C TYR A 203 5.43 15.57 25.01
N VAL A 204 6.48 14.88 25.45
CA VAL A 204 6.67 14.55 26.87
C VAL A 204 6.93 15.81 27.72
N GLU A 205 7.66 16.79 27.20
CA GLU A 205 7.88 18.07 27.88
C GLU A 205 6.59 18.89 28.05
N LYS A 206 5.68 18.83 27.08
CA LYS A 206 4.41 19.58 27.09
C LYS A 206 3.29 18.83 27.84
N TYR A 207 3.30 17.51 27.80
CA TYR A 207 2.28 16.63 28.37
C TYR A 207 2.91 15.71 29.43
N SER A 208 3.16 14.45 29.10
CA SER A 208 3.82 13.47 29.99
C SER A 208 4.32 12.27 29.19
N PHE A 209 5.15 11.43 29.81
CA PHE A 209 5.61 10.18 29.21
C PHE A 209 4.45 9.18 29.08
N GLU A 210 3.57 9.12 30.08
CA GLU A 210 2.40 8.24 30.13
C GLU A 210 1.35 8.59 29.07
N ASP A 211 1.17 9.89 28.77
CA ASP A 211 0.30 10.33 27.67
C ASP A 211 0.88 9.92 26.30
N TYR A 212 2.21 9.94 26.15
CA TYR A 212 2.86 9.50 24.92
C TYR A 212 2.84 7.98 24.76
N GLU A 213 3.02 7.24 25.85
CA GLU A 213 2.84 5.78 25.87
C GLU A 213 1.41 5.41 25.43
N THR A 214 0.41 6.09 25.97
CA THR A 214 -1.00 5.89 25.59
C THR A 214 -1.23 6.18 24.12
N LEU A 215 -0.66 7.28 23.59
CA LEU A 215 -0.73 7.60 22.17
C LEU A 215 -0.15 6.47 21.29
N CYS A 216 0.99 5.91 21.69
CA CYS A 216 1.70 4.88 20.93
C CYS A 216 1.02 3.50 21.01
N ARG A 217 0.44 3.16 22.16
CA ARG A 217 -0.31 1.91 22.36
C ARG A 217 -1.55 1.87 21.49
N ASP A 218 -2.28 2.99 21.46
CA ASP A 218 -3.59 3.09 20.83
C ASP A 218 -3.49 3.73 19.43
N ILE A 219 -2.29 3.76 18.81
CA ILE A 219 -2.00 4.54 17.59
C ILE A 219 -2.92 4.21 16.41
N LYS A 220 -3.35 2.94 16.28
CA LYS A 220 -4.30 2.50 15.24
C LYS A 220 -5.71 3.04 15.44
N GLU A 221 -6.09 3.31 16.69
CA GLU A 221 -7.39 3.85 17.08
C GLU A 221 -7.32 5.36 17.37
N CYS A 222 -6.11 5.94 17.26
CA CYS A 222 -5.87 7.34 17.54
C CYS A 222 -6.67 8.23 16.57
N ASP A 223 -7.22 9.31 17.12
CA ASP A 223 -7.78 10.38 16.33
C ASP A 223 -6.68 11.03 15.48
N LYS A 224 -6.61 10.65 14.20
CA LYS A 224 -5.64 11.16 13.23
C LYS A 224 -5.67 12.68 13.13
N THR A 225 -6.84 13.30 13.24
CA THR A 225 -6.97 14.76 13.24
C THR A 225 -6.29 15.38 14.45
N LYS A 226 -6.39 14.75 15.62
CA LYS A 226 -5.67 15.18 16.83
C LYS A 226 -4.16 15.04 16.65
N LEU A 227 -3.68 13.95 16.07
CA LEU A 227 -2.24 13.75 15.84
C LEU A 227 -1.65 14.75 14.83
N VAL A 228 -2.38 15.05 13.75
CA VAL A 228 -2.00 16.12 12.81
C VAL A 228 -1.91 17.46 13.52
N ALA A 229 -2.90 17.80 14.36
CA ALA A 229 -2.87 19.04 15.14
C ALA A 229 -1.66 19.10 16.08
N LEU A 230 -1.33 18.00 16.77
CA LEU A 230 -0.14 17.91 17.63
C LEU A 230 1.16 18.10 16.85
N LYS A 231 1.27 17.53 15.64
CA LYS A 231 2.43 17.71 14.76
C LYS A 231 2.56 19.17 14.31
N ASN A 232 1.45 19.83 14.00
CA ASN A 232 1.44 21.26 13.65
C ASN A 232 1.80 22.17 14.83
N ASP A 233 1.29 21.87 16.03
CA ASP A 233 1.71 22.54 17.27
C ASP A 233 3.24 22.44 17.49
N TRP A 234 3.82 21.27 17.20
CA TRP A 234 5.26 21.07 17.29
C TRP A 234 6.04 21.80 16.19
N LEU A 235 5.54 21.79 14.95
CA LEU A 235 6.10 22.57 13.84
C LEU A 235 6.15 24.06 14.17
N GLU A 236 5.08 24.61 14.75
CA GLU A 236 5.05 26.00 15.23
C GLU A 236 6.09 26.23 16.33
N TYR A 237 6.22 25.30 17.27
CA TYR A 237 7.20 25.38 18.36
C TYR A 237 8.65 25.44 17.85
N ILE A 238 9.00 24.67 16.81
CA ILE A 238 10.34 24.74 16.18
C ILE A 238 10.47 25.90 15.17
N GLY A 239 9.41 26.68 14.96
CA GLY A 239 9.39 27.89 14.13
C GLY A 239 9.17 27.66 12.64
N CYS A 240 8.63 26.51 12.25
CA CYS A 240 8.25 26.24 10.86
C CYS A 240 7.10 27.14 10.42
N LYS A 241 7.08 27.49 9.12
CA LYS A 241 6.03 28.33 8.53
C LYS A 241 4.91 27.55 7.88
N ASN A 242 5.19 26.31 7.49
CA ASN A 242 4.23 25.46 6.81
C ASN A 242 3.48 24.60 7.83
N GLU A 243 2.27 24.23 7.46
CA GLU A 243 1.44 23.29 8.20
C GLU A 243 1.51 21.93 7.49
N TYR A 244 1.65 20.88 8.29
CA TYR A 244 1.52 19.51 7.86
C TYR A 244 0.05 19.13 7.72
N GLU A 245 -0.27 18.55 6.58
CA GLU A 245 -1.50 17.81 6.34
C GLU A 245 -1.13 16.34 6.20
N GLU A 246 -1.97 15.44 6.75
CA GLU A 246 -1.73 13.99 6.69
C GLU A 246 -1.47 13.58 5.24
N PHE A 247 -0.24 13.10 4.98
CA PHE A 247 0.15 12.80 3.62
C PHE A 247 -0.48 11.47 3.18
N CYS A 248 -0.72 10.53 4.11
CA CYS A 248 -1.41 9.28 3.86
C CYS A 248 -2.29 8.79 5.01
N LYS A 249 -3.38 8.11 4.67
CA LYS A 249 -4.22 7.37 5.63
C LYS A 249 -3.86 5.89 5.81
N ALA A 250 -2.79 5.41 5.18
CA ALA A 250 -2.40 4.00 5.18
C ALA A 250 -2.05 3.51 6.57
N PHE A 251 -2.40 2.25 6.80
CA PHE A 251 -2.00 1.51 7.99
C PHE A 251 -1.12 0.37 7.56
N PHE A 252 0.08 0.29 8.14
CA PHE A 252 0.96 -0.83 7.89
C PHE A 252 0.54 -2.04 8.74
N VAL A 253 0.35 -3.17 8.08
CA VAL A 253 -0.05 -4.45 8.68
C VAL A 253 1.17 -5.39 8.66
N PRO A 254 1.78 -5.66 9.83
CA PRO A 254 2.98 -6.49 9.90
C PRO A 254 2.66 -7.99 9.84
N ASN A 255 3.67 -8.80 9.56
CA ASN A 255 3.67 -10.28 9.37
C ASN A 255 3.17 -11.13 10.56
N THR A 256 2.59 -10.53 11.58
CA THR A 256 2.15 -11.22 12.80
C THR A 256 0.69 -11.65 12.76
N TYR A 257 -0.11 -11.12 11.85
CA TYR A 257 -1.50 -11.54 11.65
C TYR A 257 -1.59 -12.79 10.76
N ARG A 258 -1.19 -13.94 11.32
CA ARG A 258 -1.35 -15.27 10.70
C ARG A 258 -2.78 -15.80 10.68
N ALA A 259 -3.78 -15.00 11.01
CA ALA A 259 -5.16 -15.46 11.13
C ALA A 259 -6.14 -14.39 10.63
N HIS A 260 -6.41 -14.34 9.32
CA HIS A 260 -7.76 -14.58 8.79
C HIS A 260 -7.96 -14.36 7.29
N ASP A 261 -7.04 -13.74 6.54
CA ASP A 261 -7.18 -13.62 5.09
C ASP A 261 -6.13 -14.43 4.34
N SER A 262 -6.37 -15.74 4.22
CA SER A 262 -5.66 -16.61 3.27
C SER A 262 -5.86 -16.19 1.80
N LYS A 263 -6.69 -15.17 1.55
CA LYS A 263 -7.10 -14.69 0.23
C LYS A 263 -6.09 -13.74 -0.41
N ILE A 264 -5.41 -12.91 0.38
CA ILE A 264 -4.52 -11.85 -0.15
C ILE A 264 -3.09 -12.36 -0.33
N GLY A 265 -2.68 -13.42 0.39
CA GLY A 265 -1.37 -14.08 0.19
C GLY A 265 -0.16 -13.23 0.57
N MET A 266 -0.34 -12.05 1.17
CA MET A 266 0.71 -11.10 1.53
C MET A 266 0.99 -11.09 3.04
N THR A 267 2.27 -11.09 3.39
CA THR A 267 2.76 -11.10 4.77
C THR A 267 2.86 -9.70 5.37
N GLU A 268 3.27 -8.71 4.60
CA GLU A 268 3.43 -7.31 5.04
C GLU A 268 2.84 -6.40 3.97
N ARG A 269 2.07 -5.39 4.40
CA ARG A 269 1.30 -4.55 3.47
C ARG A 269 0.85 -3.25 4.09
N TYR A 270 0.51 -2.31 3.23
CA TYR A 270 -0.19 -1.08 3.60
C TYR A 270 -1.65 -1.18 3.19
N GLU A 271 -2.57 -0.90 4.12
CA GLU A 271 -4.00 -0.86 3.83
C GLU A 271 -4.53 0.57 3.87
N LEU A 272 -5.23 0.98 2.80
CA LEU A 272 -5.95 2.26 2.71
C LEU A 272 -7.44 1.97 2.49
N PRO A 273 -8.23 1.86 3.57
CA PRO A 273 -9.65 1.59 3.45
C PRO A 273 -10.41 2.83 2.97
N GLU A 274 -11.16 2.66 1.89
CA GLU A 274 -12.05 3.68 1.34
C GLU A 274 -13.52 3.26 1.48
N ASN A 275 -14.45 4.16 1.15
CA ASN A 275 -15.88 3.88 1.31
C ASN A 275 -16.38 2.75 0.40
N ASP A 276 -15.78 2.59 -0.78
CA ASP A 276 -16.23 1.70 -1.84
C ASP A 276 -15.18 0.64 -2.26
N ALA A 277 -13.95 0.74 -1.78
CA ALA A 277 -12.86 -0.21 -2.03
C ALA A 277 -11.84 -0.23 -0.86
N ILE A 278 -10.89 -1.17 -0.90
CA ILE A 278 -9.75 -1.21 0.04
C ILE A 278 -8.48 -1.35 -0.80
N TRP A 279 -7.61 -0.35 -0.75
CA TRP A 279 -6.28 -0.46 -1.37
C TRP A 279 -5.36 -1.25 -0.44
N VAL A 280 -4.58 -2.14 -1.05
CA VAL A 280 -3.60 -2.98 -0.39
C VAL A 280 -2.30 -2.88 -1.18
N TRP A 281 -1.29 -2.22 -0.61
CA TRP A 281 0.03 -2.15 -1.25
C TRP A 281 0.93 -3.23 -0.68
N ASP A 282 1.51 -4.03 -1.56
CA ASP A 282 2.57 -4.95 -1.19
C ASP A 282 3.75 -4.14 -0.65
N ASP A 283 4.25 -4.54 0.51
CA ASP A 283 5.40 -3.90 1.14
C ASP A 283 6.64 -3.88 0.23
N ARG A 284 6.81 -4.87 -0.64
CA ARG A 284 7.90 -4.90 -1.63
C ARG A 284 7.78 -3.79 -2.67
N ASP A 285 6.55 -3.46 -3.08
CA ASP A 285 6.31 -2.36 -4.03
C ASP A 285 6.71 -1.03 -3.37
N VAL A 286 6.32 -0.84 -2.11
CA VAL A 286 6.69 0.37 -1.34
C VAL A 286 8.20 0.46 -1.11
N LYS A 287 8.87 -0.65 -0.81
CA LYS A 287 10.35 -0.70 -0.64
C LYS A 287 11.11 -0.42 -1.93
N GLN A 288 10.61 -0.90 -3.08
CA GLN A 288 11.30 -0.72 -4.36
C GLN A 288 11.03 0.65 -5.01
N LEU A 289 9.79 1.13 -4.95
CA LEU A 289 9.37 2.38 -5.60
C LEU A 289 9.50 3.59 -4.66
N GLY A 290 9.53 3.35 -3.35
CA GLY A 290 9.56 4.41 -2.35
C GLY A 290 8.16 4.90 -1.98
N TYR A 291 7.98 5.23 -0.71
CA TYR A 291 6.66 5.60 -0.19
C TYR A 291 6.09 6.88 -0.80
N LYS A 292 6.92 7.92 -0.95
CA LYS A 292 6.48 9.21 -1.49
C LYS A 292 5.89 9.03 -2.89
N GLU A 293 6.57 8.29 -3.75
CA GLU A 293 6.12 8.00 -5.11
C GLU A 293 4.81 7.21 -5.12
N MET A 294 4.72 6.14 -4.32
CA MET A 294 3.47 5.36 -4.17
C MET A 294 2.28 6.24 -3.77
N MET A 295 2.50 7.16 -2.83
CA MET A 295 1.47 8.07 -2.35
C MET A 295 1.05 9.13 -3.35
N GLU A 296 2.00 9.73 -4.06
CA GLU A 296 1.72 10.74 -5.07
C GLU A 296 0.90 10.16 -6.21
N GLN A 297 1.27 8.97 -6.68
CA GLN A 297 0.52 8.25 -7.71
C GLN A 297 -0.88 7.84 -7.22
N TYR A 298 -0.99 7.39 -5.97
CA TYR A 298 -2.30 7.15 -5.35
C TYR A 298 -3.20 8.38 -5.32
N LYS A 299 -2.67 9.53 -4.90
CA LYS A 299 -3.42 10.80 -4.83
C LYS A 299 -3.90 11.28 -6.20
N GLU A 300 -3.16 10.97 -7.24
CA GLU A 300 -3.54 11.23 -8.63
C GLU A 300 -4.68 10.30 -9.08
N ILE A 301 -4.56 8.99 -8.84
CA ILE A 301 -5.48 7.97 -9.35
C ILE A 301 -6.79 7.89 -8.55
N GLU A 302 -6.74 8.01 -7.23
CA GLU A 302 -7.90 7.73 -6.36
C GLU A 302 -9.13 8.59 -6.69
N PRO A 303 -9.04 9.92 -6.91
CA PRO A 303 -10.19 10.72 -7.31
C PRO A 303 -10.83 10.27 -8.63
N LEU A 304 -10.01 9.88 -9.61
CA LEU A 304 -10.45 9.39 -10.91
C LEU A 304 -11.14 8.04 -10.75
N ARG A 305 -10.53 7.13 -10.00
CA ARG A 305 -11.10 5.82 -9.67
C ARG A 305 -12.47 5.95 -9.03
N ARG A 306 -12.66 6.88 -8.07
CA ARG A 306 -13.98 7.09 -7.43
C ARG A 306 -15.05 7.44 -8.45
N LYS A 307 -14.74 8.36 -9.37
CA LYS A 307 -15.64 8.83 -10.42
C LYS A 307 -15.98 7.68 -11.36
N ASP A 308 -14.96 7.00 -11.87
CA ASP A 308 -15.11 5.91 -12.83
C ASP A 308 -15.91 4.74 -12.23
N PHE A 309 -15.64 4.37 -10.98
CA PHE A 309 -16.37 3.31 -10.29
C PHE A 309 -17.82 3.69 -10.01
N ALA A 310 -18.09 4.96 -9.68
CA ALA A 310 -19.44 5.45 -9.47
C ALA A 310 -20.26 5.43 -10.77
N ASN A 311 -19.69 5.92 -11.87
CA ASN A 311 -20.33 5.94 -13.19
C ASN A 311 -20.72 4.51 -13.64
N VAL A 312 -19.79 3.55 -13.54
CA VAL A 312 -20.08 2.16 -13.94
C VAL A 312 -21.12 1.51 -13.01
N ARG A 313 -21.08 1.81 -11.69
CA ARG A 313 -22.12 1.31 -10.77
C ARG A 313 -23.50 1.87 -11.11
N GLU A 314 -23.59 3.15 -11.46
CA GLU A 314 -24.83 3.80 -11.89
C GLU A 314 -25.33 3.19 -13.21
N PHE A 315 -24.44 3.02 -14.20
CA PHE A 315 -24.79 2.40 -15.48
C PHE A 315 -25.34 0.97 -15.31
N LEU A 316 -24.80 0.20 -14.37
CA LEU A 316 -25.19 -1.19 -14.14
C LEU A 316 -26.28 -1.37 -13.06
N GLU A 317 -26.82 -0.31 -12.47
CA GLU A 317 -27.60 -0.39 -11.21
C GLU A 317 -28.73 -1.42 -11.23
N ASP A 318 -29.44 -1.54 -12.36
CA ASP A 318 -30.57 -2.45 -12.55
C ASP A 318 -30.19 -3.93 -12.66
N TRP A 319 -28.91 -4.22 -12.94
CA TRP A 319 -28.39 -5.59 -13.15
C TRP A 319 -27.39 -6.04 -12.08
N LEU A 320 -27.14 -5.19 -11.09
CA LEU A 320 -26.26 -5.50 -9.96
C LEU A 320 -27.02 -6.09 -8.78
N PRO A 321 -26.40 -6.99 -7.99
CA PRO A 321 -27.03 -7.50 -6.78
C PRO A 321 -27.22 -6.37 -5.74
N PRO A 322 -28.27 -6.41 -4.89
CA PRO A 322 -28.57 -5.36 -3.92
C PRO A 322 -27.47 -5.05 -2.90
N LYS A 323 -26.51 -5.98 -2.74
CA LYS A 323 -25.33 -5.81 -1.90
C LYS A 323 -24.10 -6.23 -2.69
N ILE A 324 -23.23 -5.26 -2.94
CA ILE A 324 -21.90 -5.50 -3.49
C ILE A 324 -20.90 -5.10 -2.40
N GLY A 325 -19.93 -5.98 -2.15
CA GLY A 325 -18.85 -5.72 -1.20
C GLY A 325 -17.90 -4.62 -1.67
N LYS A 326 -16.82 -4.44 -0.92
CA LYS A 326 -15.67 -3.66 -1.37
C LYS A 326 -14.68 -4.61 -2.05
N PRO A 327 -14.15 -4.31 -3.25
CA PRO A 327 -13.01 -5.02 -3.77
C PRO A 327 -11.75 -4.66 -2.98
N TYR A 328 -10.86 -5.64 -2.78
CA TYR A 328 -9.48 -5.41 -2.40
C TYR A 328 -8.66 -5.16 -3.66
N MET A 329 -8.01 -4.00 -3.76
CA MET A 329 -7.16 -3.62 -4.89
C MET A 329 -5.71 -3.77 -4.45
N ILE A 330 -5.05 -4.79 -4.97
CA ILE A 330 -3.78 -5.32 -4.45
C ILE A 330 -2.67 -5.02 -5.46
N THR A 331 -1.66 -4.22 -5.08
CA THR A 331 -0.50 -3.99 -5.95
C THR A 331 0.46 -5.17 -5.94
N GLN A 332 0.98 -5.55 -7.10
CA GLN A 332 2.00 -6.58 -7.29
C GLN A 332 3.00 -6.13 -8.37
N PHE A 333 3.44 -4.87 -8.29
CA PHE A 333 4.30 -4.25 -9.29
C PHE A 333 5.65 -4.97 -9.41
N VAL A 334 6.32 -5.22 -8.29
CA VAL A 334 7.64 -5.87 -8.22
C VAL A 334 7.59 -7.37 -8.53
N GLN A 335 6.49 -8.04 -8.18
CA GLN A 335 6.31 -9.46 -8.53
C GLN A 335 6.05 -9.65 -10.02
N GLY A 336 5.29 -8.74 -10.64
CA GLY A 336 5.06 -8.73 -12.08
C GLY A 336 6.35 -8.58 -12.89
N GLU A 337 7.39 -7.94 -12.35
CA GLU A 337 8.69 -7.78 -13.01
C GLU A 337 9.58 -9.05 -12.99
N ASN A 338 9.42 -9.95 -12.00
CA ASN A 338 10.46 -10.92 -11.63
C ASN A 338 10.20 -12.41 -11.97
N GLY A 339 9.08 -12.79 -12.58
CA GLY A 339 9.00 -14.13 -13.16
C GLY A 339 7.65 -14.83 -13.15
N ASP A 340 6.79 -14.44 -14.09
CA ASP A 340 6.25 -15.42 -15.02
C ASP A 340 6.48 -14.89 -16.44
N ASN A 341 7.57 -15.36 -17.07
CA ASN A 341 7.86 -15.20 -18.50
C ASN A 341 6.86 -16.00 -19.36
N SER A 342 5.56 -15.92 -19.07
CA SER A 342 4.57 -16.09 -20.12
C SER A 342 4.45 -14.74 -20.80
N ASP A 343 4.48 -14.72 -22.13
CA ASP A 343 4.14 -13.57 -22.99
C ASP A 343 2.68 -13.05 -22.79
N GLU A 344 2.04 -13.44 -21.68
CA GLU A 344 0.72 -13.05 -21.18
C GLU A 344 0.88 -12.32 -19.84
N ALA A 345 1.76 -11.32 -19.77
CA ALA A 345 1.85 -10.46 -18.60
C ALA A 345 0.54 -9.66 -18.49
N ILE A 346 -0.35 -10.12 -17.62
CA ILE A 346 -1.69 -9.56 -17.42
C ILE A 346 -1.55 -8.21 -16.70
N GLU A 347 -2.08 -7.14 -17.29
CA GLU A 347 -1.95 -5.75 -16.81
C GLU A 347 -2.67 -5.50 -15.47
N GLY A 348 -3.72 -6.29 -15.21
CA GLY A 348 -4.45 -6.40 -13.95
C GLY A 348 -5.35 -7.64 -14.00
N ARG A 349 -5.63 -8.28 -12.86
CA ARG A 349 -6.44 -9.51 -12.82
C ARG A 349 -7.43 -9.52 -11.67
N THR A 350 -8.70 -9.71 -12.01
CA THR A 350 -9.77 -9.94 -11.04
C THR A 350 -9.84 -11.41 -10.67
N VAL A 351 -9.87 -11.68 -9.38
CA VAL A 351 -10.15 -12.99 -8.81
C VAL A 351 -11.49 -12.90 -8.09
N SER A 352 -12.57 -13.20 -8.81
CA SER A 352 -13.96 -12.99 -8.39
C SER A 352 -14.36 -13.79 -7.15
N LEU A 353 -13.73 -14.95 -6.91
CA LEU A 353 -13.93 -15.78 -5.70
C LEU A 353 -13.47 -15.09 -4.40
N ASP A 354 -12.50 -14.18 -4.52
CA ASP A 354 -11.84 -13.54 -3.37
C ASP A 354 -12.11 -12.05 -3.27
N ASN A 355 -12.97 -11.49 -4.11
CA ASN A 355 -13.23 -10.04 -4.19
C ASN A 355 -11.93 -9.22 -4.33
N CYS A 356 -10.95 -9.77 -5.05
CA CYS A 356 -9.63 -9.17 -5.20
C CYS A 356 -9.40 -8.75 -6.66
N ILE A 357 -8.80 -7.59 -6.84
CA ILE A 357 -8.24 -7.10 -8.10
C ILE A 357 -6.73 -6.97 -7.87
N TYR A 358 -5.94 -7.78 -8.56
CA TYR A 358 -4.49 -7.70 -8.54
C TYR A 358 -4.01 -6.76 -9.64
N LEU A 359 -3.12 -5.84 -9.29
CA LEU A 359 -2.62 -4.78 -10.16
C LEU A 359 -1.13 -5.02 -10.41
N TYR A 360 -0.75 -5.25 -11.66
CA TYR A 360 0.62 -5.62 -12.03
C TYR A 360 1.34 -4.46 -12.72
N HIS A 361 2.66 -4.60 -12.85
CA HIS A 361 3.57 -3.65 -13.51
C HIS A 361 3.76 -2.32 -12.79
N ASP A 362 2.85 -1.36 -12.99
CA ASP A 362 3.03 0.02 -12.54
C ASP A 362 1.71 0.80 -12.51
N TRP A 363 1.77 2.03 -12.02
CA TRP A 363 0.64 2.94 -11.93
C TRP A 363 0.05 3.36 -13.29
N GLU A 364 0.83 3.36 -14.37
CA GLU A 364 0.31 3.65 -15.70
C GLU A 364 -0.56 2.51 -16.23
N LYS A 365 -0.17 1.26 -15.95
CA LYS A 365 -1.00 0.08 -16.22
C LYS A 365 -2.24 0.02 -15.36
N VAL A 366 -2.18 0.50 -14.12
CA VAL A 366 -3.38 0.70 -13.28
C VAL A 366 -4.37 1.65 -13.97
N LYS A 367 -3.91 2.81 -14.47
CA LYS A 367 -4.79 3.76 -15.18
C LYS A 367 -5.47 3.15 -16.41
N TYR A 368 -4.79 2.25 -17.10
CA TYR A 368 -5.34 1.58 -18.28
C TYR A 368 -6.36 0.47 -17.95
N SER A 369 -6.10 -0.33 -16.91
CA SER A 369 -6.79 -1.62 -16.69
C SER A 369 -7.70 -1.68 -15.46
N LEU A 370 -7.55 -0.78 -14.48
CA LEU A 370 -8.29 -0.90 -13.21
C LEU A 370 -9.81 -0.88 -13.39
N LEU A 371 -10.33 -0.05 -14.29
CA LEU A 371 -11.76 0.00 -14.55
C LEU A 371 -12.26 -1.28 -15.23
N HIS A 372 -11.47 -1.85 -16.14
CA HIS A 372 -11.77 -3.12 -16.80
C HIS A 372 -11.90 -4.25 -15.77
N GLU A 373 -10.93 -4.36 -14.87
CA GLU A 373 -10.97 -5.34 -13.78
C GLU A 373 -12.12 -5.08 -12.81
N TYR A 374 -12.42 -3.82 -12.55
CA TYR A 374 -13.57 -3.48 -11.73
C TYR A 374 -14.91 -3.88 -12.36
N VAL A 375 -15.04 -3.83 -13.69
CA VAL A 375 -16.23 -4.36 -14.38
C VAL A 375 -16.30 -5.89 -14.24
N HIS A 376 -15.18 -6.62 -14.32
CA HIS A 376 -15.15 -8.04 -13.97
C HIS A 376 -15.64 -8.25 -12.54
N TYR A 377 -15.16 -7.43 -11.59
CA TYR A 377 -15.63 -7.47 -10.21
C TYR A 377 -17.13 -7.23 -10.09
N LEU A 378 -17.74 -6.34 -10.87
CA LEU A 378 -19.17 -6.08 -10.79
C LEU A 378 -20.03 -7.15 -11.47
N THR A 379 -19.55 -7.71 -12.57
CA THR A 379 -20.34 -8.57 -13.45
C THR A 379 -20.14 -10.06 -13.21
N MET A 380 -19.00 -10.47 -12.65
CA MET A 380 -18.66 -11.88 -12.39
C MET A 380 -18.76 -12.27 -10.92
N GLY A 381 -19.42 -13.39 -10.65
CA GLY A 381 -19.49 -13.98 -9.33
C GLY A 381 -20.88 -14.51 -8.98
N GLU A 382 -21.02 -14.99 -7.75
CA GLU A 382 -22.30 -15.48 -7.26
C GLU A 382 -23.36 -14.36 -7.27
N GLY A 383 -24.50 -14.62 -7.92
CA GLY A 383 -25.63 -13.69 -7.97
C GLY A 383 -25.44 -12.46 -8.88
N LYS A 384 -24.39 -12.43 -9.70
CA LYS A 384 -24.14 -11.37 -10.70
C LYS A 384 -24.53 -11.85 -12.11
N ILE A 385 -24.30 -10.99 -13.11
CA ILE A 385 -24.63 -11.24 -14.52
C ILE A 385 -24.00 -12.55 -15.00
N LEU A 386 -22.71 -12.72 -14.74
CA LEU A 386 -21.92 -13.88 -15.13
C LEU A 386 -21.65 -14.78 -13.91
N PRO A 387 -22.10 -16.05 -13.92
CA PRO A 387 -21.73 -17.00 -12.88
C PRO A 387 -20.22 -17.31 -12.92
N ILE A 388 -19.67 -17.77 -11.79
CA ILE A 388 -18.22 -18.00 -11.59
C ILE A 388 -17.61 -18.92 -12.66
N ASP A 389 -18.37 -19.90 -13.14
CA ASP A 389 -17.89 -20.90 -14.10
C ASP A 389 -18.09 -20.47 -15.57
N ASN A 390 -18.52 -19.22 -15.83
CA ASN A 390 -18.68 -18.72 -17.20
C ASN A 390 -17.32 -18.28 -17.77
N HIS A 391 -16.84 -19.00 -18.77
CA HIS A 391 -15.54 -18.76 -19.39
C HIS A 391 -15.61 -17.99 -20.71
N ASN A 392 -16.79 -17.82 -21.30
CA ASN A 392 -16.91 -17.31 -22.67
C ASN A 392 -17.22 -15.82 -22.75
N PHE A 393 -17.92 -15.27 -21.74
CA PHE A 393 -18.37 -13.87 -21.74
C PHE A 393 -17.68 -12.88 -20.80
N PRO A 394 -16.66 -13.20 -19.96
CA PRO A 394 -16.14 -12.23 -19.00
C PRO A 394 -15.65 -10.94 -19.68
N GLU A 395 -14.89 -11.08 -20.75
CA GLU A 395 -14.31 -9.95 -21.47
C GLU A 395 -15.29 -9.16 -22.34
N PHE A 396 -16.50 -9.67 -22.56
CA PHE A 396 -17.51 -8.94 -23.33
C PHE A 396 -17.99 -7.71 -22.57
N PHE A 397 -18.33 -7.89 -21.29
CA PHE A 397 -18.79 -6.80 -20.45
C PHE A 397 -17.64 -5.89 -20.03
N ALA A 398 -16.50 -6.45 -19.63
CA ALA A 398 -15.36 -5.65 -19.19
C ALA A 398 -14.84 -4.71 -20.28
N VAL A 399 -14.58 -5.22 -21.48
CA VAL A 399 -14.12 -4.38 -22.60
C VAL A 399 -15.21 -3.40 -23.03
N TRP A 400 -16.46 -3.85 -23.18
CA TRP A 400 -17.52 -2.94 -23.61
C TRP A 400 -17.70 -1.78 -22.63
N ILE A 401 -17.91 -2.09 -21.35
CA ILE A 401 -18.28 -1.07 -20.37
C ILE A 401 -17.07 -0.19 -20.06
N ALA A 402 -15.90 -0.78 -19.77
CA ALA A 402 -14.73 -0.02 -19.34
C ALA A 402 -13.89 0.57 -20.47
N GLU A 403 -14.16 0.23 -21.74
CA GLU A 403 -13.35 0.72 -22.86
C GLU A 403 -14.18 1.43 -23.94
N ILE A 404 -15.49 1.18 -24.03
CA ILE A 404 -16.36 1.75 -25.08
C ILE A 404 -17.51 2.60 -24.49
N GLU A 405 -18.27 2.09 -23.53
CA GLU A 405 -19.45 2.79 -22.99
C GLU A 405 -19.04 3.87 -21.99
N GLU A 406 -18.31 3.48 -20.96
CA GLU A 406 -17.89 4.30 -19.82
C GLU A 406 -16.37 4.15 -19.62
N PRO A 407 -15.52 4.60 -20.57
CA PRO A 407 -14.08 4.37 -20.50
C PRO A 407 -13.36 5.04 -19.32
N GLY A 408 -14.04 5.93 -18.59
CA GLY A 408 -13.52 6.62 -17.43
C GLY A 408 -12.46 7.69 -17.75
N GLU A 409 -12.11 8.48 -16.74
CA GLU A 409 -11.04 9.48 -16.86
C GLU A 409 -9.65 8.86 -16.68
N MET A 410 -9.50 7.76 -15.90
CA MET A 410 -8.20 7.11 -15.73
C MET A 410 -7.59 6.67 -17.07
N ARG A 411 -8.40 5.99 -17.90
CA ARG A 411 -7.98 5.55 -19.23
C ARG A 411 -7.72 6.74 -20.16
N ALA A 412 -8.50 7.81 -20.03
CA ALA A 412 -8.27 9.05 -20.79
C ALA A 412 -6.93 9.71 -20.46
N GLU A 413 -6.53 9.74 -19.19
CA GLU A 413 -5.20 10.24 -18.79
C GLU A 413 -4.07 9.37 -19.33
N TYR A 414 -4.23 8.04 -19.28
CA TYR A 414 -3.26 7.10 -19.87
C TYR A 414 -3.02 7.40 -21.36
N PHE A 415 -4.09 7.52 -22.15
CA PHE A 415 -3.95 7.82 -23.58
C PHE A 415 -3.44 9.25 -23.83
N GLN A 416 -3.82 10.22 -22.99
CA GLN A 416 -3.31 11.57 -23.08
C GLN A 416 -1.79 11.62 -22.89
N LYS A 417 -1.27 10.91 -21.89
CA LYS A 417 0.18 10.82 -21.64
C LYS A 417 0.91 10.22 -22.83
N ARG A 418 0.35 9.19 -23.48
CA ARG A 418 0.93 8.62 -24.71
C ARG A 418 0.97 9.61 -25.88
N CYS A 419 0.07 10.60 -25.91
CA CYS A 419 0.05 11.66 -26.93
C CYS A 419 1.10 12.76 -26.69
N GLU A 420 1.91 12.66 -25.63
CA GLU A 420 3.13 13.45 -25.51
C GLU A 420 4.16 13.06 -26.59
N ASP A 421 4.11 11.80 -27.07
CA ASP A 421 4.77 11.40 -28.31
C ASP A 421 4.02 11.97 -29.52
N GLU A 422 4.70 12.84 -30.26
CA GLU A 422 4.14 13.52 -31.43
C GLU A 422 3.69 12.55 -32.53
N ALA A 423 4.36 11.41 -32.71
CA ALA A 423 3.95 10.41 -33.70
C ALA A 423 2.63 9.74 -33.30
N VAL A 424 2.45 9.44 -32.01
CA VAL A 424 1.20 8.88 -31.47
C VAL A 424 0.06 9.88 -31.63
N ARG A 425 0.30 11.14 -31.24
CA ARG A 425 -0.68 12.22 -31.38
C ARG A 425 -1.10 12.44 -32.83
N GLN A 426 -0.13 12.50 -33.75
CA GLN A 426 -0.41 12.64 -35.19
C GLN A 426 -1.23 11.46 -35.69
N GLY A 427 -0.93 10.23 -35.26
CA GLY A 427 -1.72 9.05 -35.60
C GLY A 427 -3.19 9.16 -35.19
N TYR A 428 -3.49 9.67 -34.00
CA TYR A 428 -4.89 9.89 -33.57
C TYR A 428 -5.59 11.03 -34.32
N GLN A 429 -4.85 12.06 -34.72
CA GLN A 429 -5.38 13.17 -35.52
C GLN A 429 -5.69 12.74 -36.96
N GLU A 430 -4.81 11.94 -37.58
CA GLU A 430 -4.96 11.43 -38.94
C GLU A 430 -6.11 10.41 -39.06
N THR A 431 -6.34 9.61 -38.02
CA THR A 431 -7.48 8.67 -37.96
C THR A 431 -8.82 9.35 -37.69
N GLY A 432 -8.79 10.60 -37.24
CA GLY A 432 -9.98 11.43 -37.02
C GLY A 432 -10.70 11.15 -35.70
N ILE A 433 -10.03 10.48 -34.75
CA ILE A 433 -10.53 10.23 -33.39
C ILE A 433 -9.97 11.21 -32.36
N TRP A 434 -9.39 12.32 -32.81
CA TRP A 434 -8.94 13.41 -31.94
C TRP A 434 -10.10 14.32 -31.54
N ASP A 435 -10.29 14.50 -30.24
CA ASP A 435 -11.17 15.52 -29.68
C ASP A 435 -10.43 16.86 -29.65
N GLY A 436 -10.72 17.70 -30.65
CA GLY A 436 -10.13 19.03 -30.75
C GLY A 436 -10.56 20.01 -29.65
N GLU A 437 -11.71 19.80 -29.01
CA GLU A 437 -12.21 20.67 -27.94
C GLU A 437 -11.47 20.39 -26.63
N ASN A 438 -11.27 19.11 -26.31
CA ASN A 438 -10.58 18.68 -25.10
C ASN A 438 -9.07 18.41 -25.31
N ASN A 439 -8.59 18.55 -26.54
CA ASN A 439 -7.19 18.32 -26.94
C ASN A 439 -6.65 16.95 -26.47
N ARG A 440 -7.44 15.90 -26.72
CA ARG A 440 -7.15 14.50 -26.34
C ARG A 440 -7.81 13.52 -27.33
N PRO A 441 -7.41 12.24 -27.41
CA PRO A 441 -8.15 11.26 -28.23
C PRO A 441 -9.50 10.88 -27.60
N PHE A 442 -10.49 10.55 -28.43
CA PHE A 442 -11.72 9.92 -27.96
C PHE A 442 -11.45 8.44 -27.62
N VAL A 443 -11.26 8.17 -26.34
CA VAL A 443 -10.87 6.85 -25.81
C VAL A 443 -11.82 5.74 -26.23
N ASN A 444 -13.13 5.98 -26.24
CA ASN A 444 -14.12 4.96 -26.63
C ASN A 444 -14.06 4.51 -28.10
N TYR A 445 -13.31 5.21 -28.95
CA TYR A 445 -13.15 4.84 -30.36
C TYR A 445 -11.77 4.27 -30.69
N THR A 446 -10.83 4.24 -29.74
CA THR A 446 -9.52 3.62 -29.98
C THR A 446 -9.65 2.13 -30.26
N ASP A 447 -10.54 1.45 -29.53
CA ASP A 447 -10.77 0.01 -29.68
C ASP A 447 -11.60 -0.31 -30.93
N LEU A 448 -12.47 0.61 -31.36
CA LEU A 448 -13.19 0.49 -32.64
C LEU A 448 -12.23 0.63 -33.84
N GLU A 449 -11.30 1.60 -33.80
CA GLU A 449 -10.27 1.78 -34.84
C GLU A 449 -9.31 0.58 -34.89
N LEU A 450 -8.89 0.06 -33.73
CA LEU A 450 -8.05 -1.14 -33.67
C LEU A 450 -8.75 -2.32 -34.34
N MET A 451 -10.05 -2.50 -34.07
CA MET A 451 -10.85 -3.51 -34.74
C MET A 451 -10.98 -3.24 -36.25
N GLU A 452 -11.22 -1.99 -36.68
CA GLU A 452 -11.23 -1.63 -38.10
C GLU A 452 -9.92 -2.04 -38.80
N TYR A 453 -8.80 -1.73 -38.18
CA TYR A 453 -7.47 -2.06 -38.67
C TYR A 453 -7.27 -3.58 -38.77
N GLU A 454 -7.56 -4.34 -37.72
CA GLU A 454 -7.33 -5.79 -37.67
C GLU A 454 -8.20 -6.56 -38.67
N TYR A 455 -9.46 -6.14 -38.84
CA TYR A 455 -10.36 -6.72 -39.84
C TYR A 455 -9.92 -6.39 -41.27
N SER A 456 -9.55 -5.13 -41.53
CA SER A 456 -9.10 -4.66 -42.85
C SER A 456 -7.81 -5.32 -43.31
N ASN A 457 -6.91 -5.65 -42.37
CA ASN A 457 -5.66 -6.36 -42.64
C ASN A 457 -5.81 -7.89 -42.61
N GLY A 458 -7.02 -8.41 -42.40
CA GLY A 458 -7.29 -9.85 -42.37
C GLY A 458 -6.65 -10.60 -41.18
N MET A 459 -6.26 -9.87 -40.13
CA MET A 459 -5.75 -10.44 -38.88
C MET A 459 -6.85 -11.23 -38.16
N ILE A 460 -8.09 -10.77 -38.29
CA ILE A 460 -9.30 -11.47 -37.84
C ILE A 460 -9.95 -12.14 -39.05
N LYS A 461 -10.09 -13.47 -38.99
CA LYS A 461 -10.74 -14.23 -40.06
C LYS A 461 -12.26 -14.00 -40.04
N LYS A 462 -12.85 -13.77 -41.21
CA LYS A 462 -14.31 -13.93 -41.42
C LYS A 462 -14.66 -15.38 -41.06
N ASN A 463 -15.53 -15.60 -40.07
CA ASN A 463 -15.96 -16.90 -39.52
C ASN A 463 -15.06 -17.52 -38.43
N LEU A 464 -14.60 -16.72 -37.45
CA LEU A 464 -14.21 -17.30 -36.16
C LEU A 464 -15.46 -17.87 -35.47
N SER A 465 -15.33 -19.00 -34.78
CA SER A 465 -16.36 -19.44 -33.82
C SER A 465 -16.22 -18.67 -32.51
N LEU A 466 -17.28 -18.61 -31.69
CA LEU A 466 -17.24 -18.01 -30.35
C LEU A 466 -16.07 -18.57 -29.51
N ALA A 467 -15.93 -19.89 -29.47
CA ALA A 467 -14.82 -20.56 -28.78
C ALA A 467 -13.42 -20.18 -29.31
N SER A 468 -13.28 -19.85 -30.60
CA SER A 468 -12.00 -19.39 -31.17
C SER A 468 -11.71 -17.93 -30.81
N MET A 469 -12.77 -17.11 -30.68
CA MET A 469 -12.67 -15.73 -30.24
C MET A 469 -12.23 -15.67 -28.77
N VAL A 470 -12.90 -16.43 -27.89
CA VAL A 470 -12.56 -16.51 -26.46
C VAL A 470 -11.10 -16.94 -26.21
N LYS A 471 -10.52 -17.79 -27.06
CA LYS A 471 -9.14 -18.28 -26.92
C LYS A 471 -8.07 -17.38 -27.53
N ASN A 472 -8.42 -16.33 -28.28
CA ASN A 472 -7.45 -15.48 -28.98
C ASN A 472 -7.39 -14.08 -28.34
N PRO A 473 -6.28 -13.70 -27.68
CA PRO A 473 -6.10 -12.40 -27.04
C PRO A 473 -6.30 -11.20 -27.99
N ILE A 474 -5.97 -11.37 -29.28
CA ILE A 474 -6.14 -10.33 -30.32
C ILE A 474 -7.62 -9.91 -30.46
N THR A 475 -8.57 -10.70 -29.96
CA THR A 475 -10.00 -10.44 -30.13
C THR A 475 -10.67 -9.67 -28.99
N TYR A 476 -9.93 -9.20 -27.98
CA TYR A 476 -10.52 -8.47 -26.84
C TYR A 476 -11.42 -7.29 -27.28
N PRO A 477 -10.94 -6.36 -28.15
CA PRO A 477 -11.77 -5.29 -28.69
C PRO A 477 -13.05 -5.79 -29.39
N ILE A 478 -12.98 -6.93 -30.08
CA ILE A 478 -14.12 -7.53 -30.78
C ILE A 478 -15.22 -7.94 -29.79
N ARG A 479 -14.83 -8.51 -28.65
CA ARG A 479 -15.79 -8.97 -27.63
C ARG A 479 -16.60 -7.78 -27.09
N GLY A 480 -15.92 -6.68 -26.79
CA GLY A 480 -16.56 -5.43 -26.39
C GLY A 480 -17.48 -4.85 -27.49
N CYS A 481 -17.00 -4.82 -28.74
CA CYS A 481 -17.81 -4.34 -29.86
C CYS A 481 -19.08 -5.18 -30.09
N ILE A 482 -18.98 -6.51 -29.99
CA ILE A 482 -20.13 -7.40 -30.10
C ILE A 482 -21.11 -7.14 -28.96
N ALA A 483 -20.64 -7.02 -27.72
CA ALA A 483 -21.50 -6.72 -26.58
C ALA A 483 -22.23 -5.38 -26.75
N LYS A 484 -21.51 -4.31 -27.14
CA LYS A 484 -22.09 -3.00 -27.46
C LYS A 484 -23.14 -3.10 -28.56
N TYR A 485 -22.84 -3.80 -29.66
CA TYR A 485 -23.77 -4.00 -30.76
C TYR A 485 -25.04 -4.73 -30.33
N VAL A 486 -24.88 -5.79 -29.53
CA VAL A 486 -26.03 -6.56 -29.01
C VAL A 486 -26.87 -5.69 -28.08
N TYR A 487 -26.24 -4.91 -27.20
CA TYR A 487 -26.92 -3.95 -26.34
C TYR A 487 -27.71 -2.91 -27.16
N ASP A 488 -27.08 -2.27 -28.15
CA ASP A 488 -27.72 -1.23 -28.96
C ASP A 488 -28.87 -1.77 -29.82
N THR A 489 -28.79 -3.03 -30.24
CA THR A 489 -29.74 -3.64 -31.19
C THR A 489 -30.87 -4.40 -30.49
N TYR A 490 -30.55 -5.12 -29.41
CA TYR A 490 -31.45 -6.06 -28.74
C TYR A 490 -31.72 -5.72 -27.28
N GLY A 491 -30.95 -4.81 -26.69
CA GLY A 491 -31.06 -4.39 -25.29
C GLY A 491 -30.24 -5.23 -24.32
N MET A 492 -30.03 -4.68 -23.12
CA MET A 492 -29.21 -5.29 -22.06
C MET A 492 -29.76 -6.65 -21.60
N ASP A 493 -31.08 -6.78 -21.45
CA ASP A 493 -31.70 -8.05 -21.02
C ASP A 493 -31.36 -9.22 -21.94
N LYS A 494 -31.28 -8.96 -23.26
CA LYS A 494 -30.92 -9.99 -24.25
C LYS A 494 -29.44 -10.34 -24.21
N LEU A 495 -28.57 -9.35 -23.94
CA LEU A 495 -27.15 -9.59 -23.74
C LEU A 495 -26.90 -10.42 -22.47
N VAL A 496 -27.59 -10.10 -21.37
CA VAL A 496 -27.53 -10.86 -20.11
C VAL A 496 -28.04 -12.28 -20.30
N GLU A 497 -29.19 -12.47 -20.97
CA GLU A 497 -29.75 -13.78 -21.29
C GLU A 497 -28.77 -14.62 -22.13
N TRP A 498 -28.13 -14.00 -23.13
CA TRP A 498 -27.13 -14.67 -23.96
C TRP A 498 -25.91 -15.09 -23.13
N ALA A 499 -25.41 -14.19 -22.31
CA ALA A 499 -24.27 -14.45 -21.45
C ALA A 499 -24.55 -15.56 -20.42
N GLN A 500 -25.75 -15.59 -19.82
CA GLN A 500 -26.12 -16.58 -18.80
C GLN A 500 -26.43 -17.97 -19.36
N SER A 501 -26.94 -18.04 -20.59
CA SER A 501 -27.25 -19.32 -21.24
C SER A 501 -26.01 -20.05 -21.74
N ASP A 502 -24.89 -19.34 -21.92
CA ASP A 502 -23.70 -19.81 -22.64
C ASP A 502 -24.06 -20.44 -24.02
N GLY A 503 -25.17 -19.98 -24.58
CA GLY A 503 -25.79 -20.54 -25.78
C GLY A 503 -25.27 -19.89 -27.06
N GLU A 504 -25.58 -20.51 -28.19
CA GLU A 504 -25.32 -19.92 -29.49
C GLU A 504 -26.26 -18.71 -29.74
N PRO A 505 -25.82 -17.65 -30.45
CA PRO A 505 -26.64 -16.47 -30.65
C PRO A 505 -27.94 -16.72 -31.42
N ASP A 506 -28.05 -17.82 -32.16
CA ASP A 506 -29.25 -18.16 -32.94
C ASP A 506 -30.42 -18.53 -32.03
N GLU A 507 -30.16 -19.15 -30.88
CA GLU A 507 -31.18 -19.50 -29.89
C GLU A 507 -31.72 -18.28 -29.14
N ILE A 508 -30.86 -17.29 -28.86
CA ILE A 508 -31.19 -16.14 -27.99
C ILE A 508 -31.55 -14.87 -28.78
N LEU A 509 -30.77 -14.56 -29.82
CA LEU A 509 -30.89 -13.36 -30.65
C LEU A 509 -31.61 -13.63 -31.98
N GLY A 510 -31.79 -14.90 -32.36
CA GLY A 510 -32.44 -15.28 -33.62
C GLY A 510 -31.58 -15.06 -34.87
N ILE A 511 -30.27 -14.87 -34.69
CA ILE A 511 -29.30 -14.67 -35.79
C ILE A 511 -28.10 -15.60 -35.61
N THR A 512 -27.50 -16.04 -36.71
CA THR A 512 -26.27 -16.84 -36.64
C THR A 512 -25.09 -16.00 -36.14
N PHE A 513 -24.09 -16.64 -35.53
CA PHE A 513 -22.87 -15.94 -35.11
C PHE A 513 -22.17 -15.19 -36.27
N LYS A 514 -22.24 -15.73 -37.48
CA LYS A 514 -21.73 -15.05 -38.68
C LYS A 514 -22.47 -13.74 -38.95
N GLN A 515 -23.80 -13.76 -38.88
CA GLN A 515 -24.62 -12.55 -39.05
C GLN A 515 -24.35 -11.54 -37.94
N LEU A 516 -24.09 -12.02 -36.71
CA LEU A 516 -23.70 -11.16 -35.59
C LEU A 516 -22.36 -10.45 -35.88
N GLN A 517 -21.36 -11.17 -36.38
CA GLN A 517 -20.06 -10.59 -36.77
C GLN A 517 -20.20 -9.58 -37.92
N GLU A 518 -20.99 -9.90 -38.95
CA GLU A 518 -21.25 -9.00 -40.08
C GLU A 518 -21.99 -7.73 -39.62
N GLY A 519 -23.02 -7.87 -38.79
CA GLY A 519 -23.76 -6.73 -38.21
C GLY A 519 -22.90 -5.85 -37.30
N THR A 520 -22.06 -6.47 -36.46
CA THR A 520 -21.11 -5.74 -35.61
C THR A 520 -20.13 -4.93 -36.47
N TRP A 521 -19.60 -5.51 -37.55
CA TRP A 521 -18.70 -4.81 -38.46
C TRP A 521 -19.35 -3.59 -39.12
N GLU A 522 -20.58 -3.76 -39.63
CA GLU A 522 -21.34 -2.65 -40.20
C GLU A 522 -21.59 -1.55 -39.16
N TRP A 523 -21.89 -1.93 -37.92
CA TRP A 523 -22.06 -0.99 -36.81
C TRP A 523 -20.77 -0.21 -36.51
N ILE A 524 -19.61 -0.87 -36.40
CA ILE A 524 -18.31 -0.21 -36.16
C ILE A 524 -18.03 0.84 -37.23
N GLN A 525 -18.22 0.49 -38.51
CA GLN A 525 -17.98 1.39 -39.62
C GLN A 525 -18.85 2.66 -39.54
N ASN A 526 -20.13 2.48 -39.18
CA ASN A 526 -21.05 3.60 -39.00
C ASN A 526 -20.65 4.50 -37.82
N GLU A 527 -20.21 3.92 -36.70
CA GLU A 527 -19.77 4.67 -35.52
C GLU A 527 -18.49 5.47 -35.77
N LEU A 528 -17.48 4.86 -36.40
CA LEU A 528 -16.26 5.56 -36.78
C LEU A 528 -16.54 6.68 -37.78
N GLU A 529 -17.41 6.46 -38.77
CA GLU A 529 -17.79 7.50 -39.72
C GLU A 529 -18.51 8.67 -39.01
N ARG A 530 -19.36 8.37 -38.02
CA ARG A 530 -20.05 9.38 -37.21
C ARG A 530 -19.06 10.28 -36.46
N VAL A 531 -18.01 9.71 -35.88
CA VAL A 531 -16.95 10.45 -35.17
C VAL A 531 -16.11 11.27 -36.13
N ARG A 532 -15.62 10.66 -37.21
CA ARG A 532 -14.80 11.33 -38.24
C ARG A 532 -15.50 12.51 -38.91
N ARG A 533 -16.84 12.55 -38.89
CA ARG A 533 -17.63 13.70 -39.35
C ARG A 533 -17.77 14.82 -38.33
N LYS A 534 -17.62 14.54 -37.03
CA LYS A 534 -17.65 15.55 -35.96
C LYS A 534 -16.31 16.27 -35.81
N THR A 535 -15.21 15.61 -36.20
CA THR A 535 -13.83 16.10 -36.05
C THR A 535 -13.28 16.84 -37.27
N LYS A 536 -13.97 16.77 -38.42
CA LYS A 536 -13.71 17.54 -39.65
C LYS A 536 -14.58 18.78 -39.69
#